data_AF-A0A3N5ZKN9-F1
#
_entry.id   AF-A0A3N5ZKN9-F1
#
_cell.length_a   1.000
_cell.length_b   1.000
_cell.length_c   1.000
_cell.angle_alpha   90.00
_cell.angle_beta   90.00
_cell.angle_gamma   90.00
#
_symmetry.space_group_name_H-M   'P 1'
#
loop_
_entity.id
_entity.type
_entity.pdbx_description
1 polymer ?
#
loop_
_entity_poly.entity_id
_entity_poly.type
_entity_poly.pdbx_seq_one_letter_code
_entity_poly.pdbx_strand_id
1 'polypeptide(L)'
;QNISHQKLDDPVAKAVELLTSGKALGWFQGRMEFGPRSLGSRCILINPLTPDPRRIKRRHNLKPLGISILEDQAKAYIHGVQHSPFMSFMGRLRGRHRQEFENVILNNYCRYQTVGPENPLLQKVLLRFQEVTRLPFLINTSLNVEGEPVTESPEVLLKQFDRMNLDAAILNNILLLRETQS
;
A
#
# COMPACT_ATOMS: atom_id res chain seq x y z
N GLN A 1 -6.64 -7.83 -23.09
CA GLN A 1 -5.95 -7.77 -21.79
C GLN A 1 -5.70 -9.20 -21.35
N ASN A 2 -4.44 -9.57 -21.09
CA ASN A 2 -4.07 -10.89 -20.59
C ASN A 2 -4.02 -10.82 -19.05
N ILE A 3 -5.20 -10.80 -18.43
CA ILE A 3 -5.36 -10.80 -16.99
C ILE A 3 -6.08 -12.11 -16.63
N SER A 4 -5.39 -12.98 -15.90
CA SER A 4 -6.03 -14.15 -15.30
C SER A 4 -6.67 -13.76 -13.97
N HIS A 5 -7.72 -14.48 -13.59
CA HIS A 5 -8.40 -14.27 -12.32
C HIS A 5 -8.57 -15.57 -11.53
N GLN A 6 -8.54 -15.47 -10.21
CA GLN A 6 -8.70 -16.60 -9.30
C GLN A 6 -9.48 -16.17 -8.05
N LYS A 7 -10.43 -16.99 -7.60
CA LYS A 7 -11.06 -16.82 -6.29
C LYS A 7 -10.10 -17.27 -5.18
N LEU A 8 -9.99 -16.45 -4.14
CA LEU A 8 -9.13 -16.66 -2.98
C LEU A 8 -9.96 -17.04 -1.75
N ASP A 9 -9.47 -18.03 -1.01
CA ASP A 9 -10.01 -18.37 0.31
C ASP A 9 -9.47 -17.44 1.40
N ASP A 10 -8.19 -17.04 1.31
CA ASP A 10 -7.54 -16.10 2.22
C ASP A 10 -6.85 -14.96 1.44
N PRO A 11 -7.56 -13.84 1.20
CA PRO A 11 -7.00 -12.68 0.51
C PRO A 11 -5.82 -12.03 1.22
N VAL A 12 -5.78 -12.11 2.55
CA VAL A 12 -4.70 -11.51 3.36
C VAL A 12 -3.42 -12.32 3.18
N ALA A 13 -3.50 -13.65 3.22
CA ALA A 13 -2.35 -14.52 3.00
C ALA A 13 -1.75 -14.30 1.61
N LYS A 14 -2.61 -14.29 0.56
CA LYS A 14 -2.15 -14.03 -0.80
C LYS A 14 -1.58 -12.61 -0.96
N ALA A 15 -2.14 -11.61 -0.30
CA ALA A 15 -1.58 -10.26 -0.31
C ALA A 15 -0.15 -10.22 0.22
N VAL A 16 0.11 -10.85 1.37
CA VAL A 16 1.45 -10.91 1.97
C VAL A 16 2.44 -11.67 1.10
N GLU A 17 2.02 -12.78 0.47
CA GLU A 17 2.84 -13.51 -0.51
C GLU A 17 3.25 -12.62 -1.70
N LEU A 18 2.30 -11.88 -2.28
CA LEU A 18 2.58 -10.99 -3.41
C LEU A 18 3.49 -9.82 -2.99
N LEU A 19 3.24 -9.21 -1.84
CA LEU A 19 4.04 -8.10 -1.33
C LEU A 19 5.49 -8.54 -1.01
N THR A 20 5.66 -9.70 -0.37
CA THR A 20 6.99 -10.24 -0.03
C THR A 20 7.77 -10.71 -1.24
N SER A 21 7.09 -11.10 -2.33
CA SER A 21 7.72 -11.34 -3.64
C SER A 21 7.98 -10.05 -4.46
N GLY A 22 7.83 -8.87 -3.84
CA GLY A 22 8.20 -7.58 -4.41
C GLY A 22 7.17 -6.99 -5.38
N LYS A 23 5.97 -7.59 -5.46
CA LYS A 23 4.90 -7.13 -6.35
C LYS A 23 4.20 -5.89 -5.80
N ALA A 24 3.84 -4.98 -6.70
CA ALA A 24 2.92 -3.88 -6.42
C ALA A 24 1.49 -4.38 -6.53
N LEU A 25 0.77 -4.32 -5.41
CA LEU A 25 -0.55 -4.89 -5.25
C LEU A 25 -1.62 -3.80 -5.24
N GLY A 26 -2.53 -3.83 -6.22
CA GLY A 26 -3.80 -3.12 -6.12
C GLY A 26 -4.69 -3.77 -5.06
N TRP A 27 -5.08 -3.01 -4.04
CA TRP A 27 -5.89 -3.48 -2.94
C TRP A 27 -7.25 -2.79 -2.98
N PHE A 28 -8.27 -3.55 -3.40
CA PHE A 28 -9.63 -3.08 -3.57
C PHE A 28 -10.55 -3.89 -2.65
N GLN A 29 -10.94 -3.32 -1.53
CA GLN A 29 -11.71 -4.01 -0.48
C GLN A 29 -12.93 -3.22 -0.06
N GLY A 30 -14.08 -3.88 0.07
CA GLY A 30 -15.27 -3.32 0.71
C GLY A 30 -15.67 -1.92 0.24
N ARG A 31 -16.14 -1.10 1.20
CA ARG A 31 -16.56 0.29 0.97
C ARG A 31 -15.34 1.19 0.77
N MET A 32 -15.45 2.09 -0.20
CA MET A 32 -14.43 3.09 -0.51
C MET A 32 -14.33 4.14 0.60
N GLU A 33 -13.12 4.67 0.79
CA GLU A 33 -12.85 5.78 1.70
C GLU A 33 -13.39 7.10 1.14
N PHE A 34 -13.79 8.02 2.03
CA PHE A 34 -14.14 9.38 1.63
C PHE A 34 -12.91 10.30 1.66
N GLY A 35 -12.74 11.12 0.62
CA GLY A 35 -11.70 12.14 0.53
C GLY A 35 -10.50 11.74 -0.36
N PRO A 36 -9.43 12.56 -0.37
CA PRO A 36 -8.33 12.45 -1.33
C PRO A 36 -7.27 11.41 -0.94
N ARG A 37 -7.53 10.58 0.08
CA ARG A 37 -6.57 9.62 0.64
C ARG A 37 -7.11 8.21 0.53
N SER A 38 -6.24 7.31 0.11
CA SER A 38 -6.46 5.88 0.21
C SER A 38 -5.97 5.41 1.57
N LEU A 39 -6.88 4.88 2.38
CA LEU A 39 -6.70 4.52 3.78
C LEU A 39 -6.90 3.03 4.01
N GLY A 40 -6.91 2.20 2.95
CA GLY A 40 -6.86 0.74 3.04
C GLY A 40 -7.99 -0.01 2.32
N SER A 41 -8.89 0.69 1.64
CA SER A 41 -9.94 0.10 0.80
C SER A 41 -9.65 0.28 -0.70
N ARG A 42 -9.02 1.38 -1.12
CA ARG A 42 -8.62 1.63 -2.52
C ARG A 42 -7.18 2.10 -2.62
N CYS A 43 -6.23 1.24 -2.24
CA CYS A 43 -4.81 1.58 -2.24
C CYS A 43 -3.98 0.68 -3.16
N ILE A 44 -2.77 1.14 -3.48
CA ILE A 44 -1.68 0.31 -3.96
C ILE A 44 -0.78 0.09 -2.76
N LEU A 45 -0.59 -1.18 -2.41
CA LEU A 45 0.29 -1.64 -1.35
C LEU A 45 1.61 -2.10 -1.96
N ILE A 46 2.72 -1.68 -1.37
CA ILE A 46 4.07 -2.03 -1.84
C ILE A 46 4.95 -2.33 -0.62
N ASN A 47 5.74 -3.39 -0.73
CA ASN A 47 6.79 -3.69 0.22
C ASN A 47 7.88 -2.61 0.17
N PRO A 48 8.21 -1.95 1.29
CA PRO A 48 9.23 -0.90 1.32
C PRO A 48 10.64 -1.40 0.97
N LEU A 49 10.91 -2.70 1.10
CA LEU A 49 12.19 -3.33 0.80
C LEU A 49 12.40 -3.65 -0.68
N THR A 50 11.40 -3.46 -1.54
CA THR A 50 11.57 -3.64 -2.99
C THR A 50 12.60 -2.63 -3.53
N PRO A 51 13.48 -3.00 -4.49
CA PRO A 51 14.54 -2.10 -4.99
C PRO A 51 14.04 -0.78 -5.61
N ASP A 52 12.90 -0.80 -6.31
CA ASP A 52 12.27 0.40 -6.88
C ASP A 52 10.75 0.39 -6.66
N PRO A 53 10.27 0.84 -5.48
CA PRO A 53 8.85 0.92 -5.21
C PRO A 53 8.22 2.17 -5.85
N ARG A 54 9.03 3.13 -6.32
CA ARG A 54 8.55 4.36 -6.97
C ARG A 54 8.14 4.13 -8.42
N ARG A 55 8.51 2.99 -9.04
CA ARG A 55 8.09 2.60 -10.39
C ARG A 55 6.58 2.66 -10.65
N ILE A 56 5.75 2.54 -9.61
CA ILE A 56 4.29 2.57 -9.72
C ILE A 56 3.72 3.99 -9.83
N LYS A 57 4.42 4.97 -9.25
CA LYS A 57 3.99 6.38 -9.21
C LYS A 57 5.20 7.26 -9.48
N ARG A 58 5.56 7.39 -10.76
CA ARG A 58 6.65 8.24 -11.24
C ARG A 58 6.24 9.71 -11.18
N ARG A 59 6.19 10.25 -9.96
CA ARG A 59 5.86 11.66 -9.75
C ARG A 59 7.04 12.54 -10.14
N HIS A 60 6.86 13.38 -11.15
CA HIS A 60 7.82 14.44 -11.51
C HIS A 60 8.11 15.42 -10.36
N ASN A 61 7.17 15.53 -9.41
CA ASN A 61 7.33 16.29 -8.18
C ASN A 61 7.61 15.32 -7.02
N LEU A 62 8.68 15.57 -6.25
CA LEU A 62 9.19 14.80 -5.09
C LEU A 62 8.20 14.68 -3.90
N LYS A 63 6.90 14.44 -4.14
CA LYS A 63 5.92 14.24 -3.07
C LYS A 63 6.26 12.93 -2.36
N PRO A 64 6.41 12.92 -1.02
CA PRO A 64 6.70 11.71 -0.28
C PRO A 64 5.55 10.72 -0.45
N LEU A 65 5.88 9.44 -0.59
CA LEU A 65 4.91 8.36 -0.53
C LEU A 65 4.36 8.26 0.90
N GLY A 66 3.11 7.82 1.02
CA GLY A 66 2.51 7.51 2.31
C GLY A 66 2.90 6.11 2.76
N ILE A 67 2.85 5.89 4.07
CA ILE A 67 2.91 4.55 4.66
C ILE A 67 1.63 4.28 5.45
N SER A 68 1.28 3.02 5.58
CA SER A 68 0.36 2.53 6.61
C SER A 68 1.16 1.70 7.60
N ILE A 69 1.10 2.03 8.89
CA ILE A 69 1.90 1.44 9.97
C ILE A 69 1.00 1.00 11.12
N LEU A 70 1.29 -0.15 11.73
CA LEU A 70 0.62 -0.60 12.95
C LEU A 70 0.75 0.46 14.04
N GLU A 71 -0.40 0.87 14.60
CA GLU A 71 -0.47 2.02 15.51
C GLU A 71 0.42 1.86 16.75
N ASP A 72 0.39 0.68 17.37
CA ASP A 72 1.15 0.33 18.58
C ASP A 72 2.68 0.32 18.34
N GLN A 73 3.10 0.06 17.11
CA GLN A 73 4.51 0.04 16.69
C GLN A 73 5.00 1.41 16.20
N ALA A 74 4.12 2.31 15.79
CA ALA A 74 4.50 3.54 15.08
C ALA A 74 5.48 4.45 15.86
N LYS A 75 5.36 4.48 17.19
CA LYS A 75 6.26 5.28 18.08
C LYS A 75 7.73 4.87 18.01
N ALA A 76 7.99 3.62 17.64
CA ALA A 76 9.34 3.07 17.49
C ALA A 76 10.06 3.60 16.24
N TYR A 77 9.29 4.13 15.27
CA TYR A 77 9.77 4.60 13.98
C TYR A 77 9.65 6.11 13.81
N ILE A 78 8.63 6.73 14.41
CA ILE A 78 8.29 8.15 14.20
C ILE A 78 8.40 8.93 15.51
N HIS A 79 9.12 10.06 15.48
CA HIS A 79 9.19 11.02 16.59
C HIS A 79 7.83 11.72 16.78
N GLY A 80 7.32 11.74 18.01
CA GLY A 80 6.09 12.45 18.36
C GLY A 80 4.88 11.98 17.56
N VAL A 81 4.82 10.68 17.24
CA VAL A 81 3.74 10.10 16.44
C VAL A 81 2.38 10.42 17.08
N GLN A 82 1.43 10.81 16.24
CA GLN A 82 0.04 11.03 16.62
C GLN A 82 -0.82 9.91 16.04
N HIS A 83 -1.97 9.65 16.65
CA HIS A 83 -3.00 8.83 16.00
C HIS A 83 -3.42 9.51 14.69
N SER A 84 -3.21 8.85 13.55
CA SER A 84 -3.44 9.37 12.19
C SER A 84 -4.17 8.36 11.29
N PRO A 85 -5.43 8.01 11.58
CA PRO A 85 -6.18 7.05 10.76
C PRO A 85 -6.47 7.57 9.34
N PHE A 86 -6.42 8.90 9.14
CA PHE A 86 -6.70 9.58 7.88
C PHE A 86 -5.46 10.03 7.10
N MET A 87 -4.26 9.59 7.50
CA MET A 87 -3.01 9.94 6.83
C MET A 87 -2.78 11.47 6.72
N SER A 88 -3.13 12.20 7.80
CA SER A 88 -3.13 13.67 7.83
C SER A 88 -1.80 14.28 8.26
N PHE A 89 -0.95 13.50 8.93
CA PHE A 89 0.30 13.99 9.52
C PHE A 89 1.53 13.53 8.74
N MET A 90 2.58 14.35 8.81
CA MET A 90 3.95 13.94 8.49
C MET A 90 4.74 13.85 9.79
N GLY A 91 5.56 12.81 9.90
CA GLY A 91 6.35 12.53 11.09
C GLY A 91 7.82 12.38 10.74
N ARG A 92 8.69 12.87 11.63
CA ARG A 92 10.13 12.69 11.49
C ARG A 92 10.51 11.27 11.88
N LEU A 93 11.18 10.56 10.99
CA LEU A 93 11.66 9.21 11.25
C LEU A 93 12.82 9.19 12.24
N ARG A 94 12.88 8.15 13.07
CA ARG A 94 13.98 7.87 13.99
C ARG A 94 15.16 7.31 13.20
N GLY A 95 16.35 7.86 13.43
CA GLY A 95 17.54 7.62 12.59
C GLY A 95 17.93 6.15 12.40
N ARG A 96 17.68 5.28 13.39
CA ARG A 96 18.02 3.85 13.34
C ARG A 96 17.25 3.04 12.27
N HIS A 97 16.14 3.57 11.77
CA HIS A 97 15.29 2.88 10.78
C HIS A 97 15.43 3.45 9.38
N ARG A 98 16.36 4.38 9.14
CA ARG A 98 16.40 5.17 7.90
C ARG A 98 16.48 4.31 6.63
N GLN A 99 17.21 3.20 6.66
CA GLN A 99 17.41 2.31 5.52
C GLN A 99 16.10 1.69 5.02
N GLU A 100 15.22 1.28 5.93
CA GLU A 100 13.90 0.69 5.60
C GLU A 100 12.96 1.71 4.94
N PHE A 101 13.25 3.01 5.08
CA PHE A 101 12.41 4.11 4.59
C PHE A 101 13.04 4.89 3.43
N GLU A 102 14.23 4.53 2.96
CA GLU A 102 14.96 5.27 1.91
C GLU A 102 14.08 5.61 0.70
N ASN A 103 13.17 4.68 0.37
CA ASN A 103 12.26 4.81 -0.75
C ASN A 103 11.03 5.69 -0.51
N VAL A 104 10.63 5.94 0.75
CA VAL A 104 9.41 6.70 1.11
C VAL A 104 9.69 8.02 1.83
N ILE A 105 10.93 8.25 2.23
CA ILE A 105 11.35 9.41 3.01
C ILE A 105 11.59 10.64 2.13
N LEU A 106 11.18 11.80 2.62
CA LEU A 106 11.60 13.11 2.11
C LEU A 106 12.16 13.92 3.27
N ASN A 107 13.45 14.27 3.22
CA ASN A 107 14.12 15.08 4.25
C ASN A 107 13.97 14.54 5.68
N ASN A 108 13.97 13.21 5.85
CA ASN A 108 13.70 12.50 7.11
C ASN A 108 12.24 12.44 7.58
N TYR A 109 11.29 12.92 6.77
CA TYR A 109 9.87 12.86 7.07
C TYR A 109 9.16 11.86 6.18
N CYS A 110 8.18 11.17 6.73
CA CYS A 110 7.21 10.39 5.97
C CYS A 110 5.80 10.82 6.34
N ARG A 111 4.87 10.72 5.39
CA ARG A 111 3.45 10.80 5.69
C ARG A 111 2.99 9.42 6.12
N TYR A 112 2.22 9.33 7.20
CA TYR A 112 1.85 8.04 7.78
C TYR A 112 0.37 7.98 8.10
N GLN A 113 -0.19 6.78 7.92
CA GLN A 113 -1.47 6.35 8.47
C GLN A 113 -1.18 5.39 9.62
N THR A 114 -1.69 5.67 10.83
CA THR A 114 -1.74 4.65 11.88
C THR A 114 -2.91 3.72 11.62
N VAL A 115 -2.68 2.42 11.73
CA VAL A 115 -3.70 1.40 11.46
C VAL A 115 -3.99 0.65 12.75
N GLY A 116 -5.23 0.81 13.23
CA GLY A 116 -5.77 0.10 14.38
C GLY A 116 -7.01 -0.75 14.04
N PRO A 117 -7.83 -1.08 15.05
CA PRO A 117 -9.04 -1.90 14.91
C PRO A 117 -10.10 -1.32 13.97
N GLU A 118 -10.07 -0.02 13.69
CA GLU A 118 -10.96 0.67 12.76
C GLU A 118 -10.73 0.27 11.29
N ASN A 119 -9.55 -0.28 10.96
CA ASN A 119 -9.28 -0.88 9.66
C ASN A 119 -8.75 -2.31 9.83
N PRO A 120 -9.64 -3.25 10.21
CA PRO A 120 -9.24 -4.58 10.66
C PRO A 120 -8.61 -5.41 9.54
N LEU A 121 -8.99 -5.17 8.28
CA LEU A 121 -8.47 -5.93 7.16
C LEU A 121 -7.04 -5.48 6.79
N LEU A 122 -6.78 -4.18 6.72
CA LEU A 122 -5.42 -3.68 6.53
C LEU A 122 -4.53 -4.00 7.74
N GLN A 123 -5.08 -3.95 8.96
CA GLN A 123 -4.38 -4.36 10.17
C GLN A 123 -3.92 -5.83 10.08
N LYS A 124 -4.78 -6.74 9.63
CA LYS A 124 -4.41 -8.15 9.42
C LYS A 124 -3.29 -8.32 8.38
N VAL A 125 -3.34 -7.55 7.28
CA VAL A 125 -2.26 -7.56 6.28
C VAL A 125 -0.95 -7.11 6.90
N LEU A 126 -0.95 -6.01 7.66
CA LEU A 126 0.25 -5.49 8.32
C LEU A 126 0.81 -6.44 9.38
N LEU A 127 -0.04 -7.06 10.21
CA LEU A 127 0.38 -8.05 11.21
C LEU A 127 1.07 -9.25 10.55
N ARG A 128 0.43 -9.86 9.56
CA ARG A 128 1.03 -10.99 8.83
C ARG A 128 2.27 -10.58 8.03
N PHE A 129 2.29 -9.37 7.47
CA PHE A 129 3.48 -8.85 6.80
C PHE A 129 4.65 -8.66 7.78
N GLN A 130 4.37 -8.18 9.00
CA GLN A 130 5.36 -8.03 10.07
C GLN A 130 5.90 -9.38 10.54
N GLU A 131 5.07 -10.42 10.62
CA GLU A 131 5.53 -11.77 10.96
C GLU A 131 6.61 -12.27 10.00
N VAL A 132 6.44 -12.00 8.70
CA VAL A 132 7.37 -12.46 7.65
C VAL A 132 8.59 -11.54 7.49
N THR A 133 8.40 -10.22 7.55
CA THR A 133 9.45 -9.24 7.19
C THR A 133 10.08 -8.53 8.37
N ARG A 134 9.48 -8.65 9.57
CA ARG A 134 9.77 -7.84 10.76
C ARG A 134 9.44 -6.35 10.64
N LEU A 135 8.81 -5.92 9.54
CA LEU A 135 8.40 -4.54 9.33
C LEU A 135 6.91 -4.34 9.64
N PRO A 136 6.52 -3.37 10.49
CA PRO A 136 5.13 -3.13 10.85
C PRO A 136 4.40 -2.18 9.87
N PHE A 137 4.97 -1.92 8.70
CA PHE A 137 4.44 -0.93 7.76
C PHE A 137 4.58 -1.38 6.30
N LEU A 138 3.68 -0.84 5.48
CA LEU A 138 3.70 -0.94 4.03
C LEU A 138 3.67 0.47 3.44
N ILE A 139 4.18 0.61 2.22
CA ILE A 139 3.89 1.79 1.42
C ILE A 139 2.41 1.73 1.03
N ASN A 140 1.70 2.85 1.23
CA ASN A 140 0.33 3.02 0.82
C ASN A 140 0.21 4.28 -0.07
N THR A 141 -0.21 4.07 -1.31
CA THR A 141 -0.56 5.15 -2.23
C THR A 141 -1.92 4.90 -2.88
N SER A 142 -2.48 5.92 -3.50
CA SER A 142 -3.78 5.83 -4.15
C SER A 142 -3.83 4.82 -5.30
N LEU A 143 -4.90 4.02 -5.32
CA LEU A 143 -5.27 3.16 -6.45
C LEU A 143 -5.90 4.05 -7.53
N ASN A 144 -5.08 4.46 -8.49
CA ASN A 144 -5.46 5.29 -9.64
C ASN A 144 -4.35 5.29 -10.68
N VAL A 145 -4.64 5.79 -11.88
CA VAL A 145 -3.58 6.31 -12.75
C VAL A 145 -3.14 7.67 -12.21
N GLU A 146 -1.87 8.03 -12.39
CA GLU A 146 -1.40 9.36 -11.99
C GLU A 146 -2.19 10.46 -12.72
N GLY A 147 -2.66 11.47 -11.96
CA GLY A 147 -3.53 12.53 -12.48
C GLY A 147 -5.02 12.20 -12.50
N GLU A 148 -5.42 10.93 -12.32
CA GLU A 148 -6.82 10.52 -12.33
C GLU A 148 -7.41 10.37 -10.91
N PRO A 149 -8.75 10.39 -10.73
CA PRO A 149 -9.40 10.08 -9.46
C PRO A 149 -9.09 8.66 -8.96
N VAL A 150 -9.33 8.43 -7.66
CA VAL A 150 -9.21 7.08 -7.06
C VAL A 150 -10.21 6.14 -7.72
N THR A 151 -9.76 4.93 -8.05
CA THR A 151 -10.56 3.87 -8.67
C THR A 151 -11.76 3.52 -7.80
N GLU A 152 -12.96 3.86 -8.25
CA GLU A 152 -14.21 3.70 -7.49
C GLU A 152 -14.88 2.33 -7.70
N SER A 153 -14.71 1.72 -8.88
CA SER A 153 -15.41 0.49 -9.27
C SER A 153 -14.48 -0.60 -9.85
N PRO A 154 -14.88 -1.87 -9.82
CA PRO A 154 -14.17 -2.97 -10.49
C PRO A 154 -13.94 -2.72 -11.98
N GLU A 155 -14.90 -2.14 -12.69
CA GLU A 155 -14.82 -1.85 -14.12
C GLU A 155 -13.74 -0.80 -14.40
N VAL A 156 -13.63 0.22 -13.55
CA VAL A 156 -12.56 1.22 -13.64
C VAL A 156 -11.20 0.57 -13.33
N LEU A 157 -11.12 -0.31 -12.32
CA LEU A 157 -9.90 -1.04 -12.00
C LEU A 157 -9.39 -1.85 -13.20
N LEU A 158 -10.27 -2.61 -13.86
CA LEU A 158 -9.91 -3.41 -15.04
C LEU A 158 -9.43 -2.55 -16.21
N LYS A 159 -10.10 -1.43 -16.47
CA LYS A 159 -9.70 -0.47 -17.53
C LYS A 159 -8.35 0.19 -17.25
N GLN A 160 -8.05 0.46 -15.98
CA GLN A 160 -6.84 1.16 -15.57
C GLN A 160 -5.68 0.23 -15.20
N PHE A 161 -5.91 -1.08 -15.05
CA PHE A 161 -4.95 -2.05 -14.50
C PHE A 161 -3.56 -1.96 -15.16
N ASP A 162 -3.54 -1.97 -16.49
CA ASP A 162 -2.30 -1.88 -17.27
C ASP A 162 -1.62 -0.52 -17.11
N ARG A 163 -2.40 0.55 -17.11
CA ARG A 163 -1.94 1.95 -16.99
C ARG A 163 -1.39 2.29 -15.61
N MET A 164 -1.82 1.55 -14.58
CA MET A 164 -1.32 1.68 -13.20
C MET A 164 -0.02 0.91 -12.94
N ASN A 165 0.48 0.14 -13.93
CA ASN A 165 1.68 -0.68 -13.80
C ASN A 165 1.64 -1.65 -12.61
N LEU A 166 0.44 -2.16 -12.28
CA LEU A 166 0.26 -3.15 -11.21
C LEU A 166 0.71 -4.53 -11.68
N ASP A 167 1.35 -5.28 -10.76
CA ASP A 167 1.68 -6.68 -10.99
C ASP A 167 0.48 -7.60 -10.67
N ALA A 168 -0.34 -7.20 -9.69
CA ALA A 168 -1.53 -7.90 -9.26
C ALA A 168 -2.56 -6.93 -8.66
N ALA A 169 -3.82 -7.33 -8.61
CA ALA A 169 -4.83 -6.68 -7.77
C ALA A 169 -5.69 -7.72 -7.05
N ILE A 170 -6.10 -7.43 -5.82
CA ILE A 170 -7.08 -8.23 -5.10
C ILE A 170 -8.33 -7.38 -4.91
N LEU A 171 -9.42 -7.82 -5.55
CA LEU A 171 -10.75 -7.27 -5.48
C LEU A 171 -11.61 -8.14 -4.56
N ASN A 172 -11.78 -7.72 -3.31
CA ASN A 172 -12.36 -8.54 -2.25
C ASN A 172 -11.62 -9.88 -2.13
N ASN A 173 -12.22 -10.97 -2.63
CA ASN A 173 -11.65 -12.30 -2.67
C ASN A 173 -11.31 -12.79 -4.09
N ILE A 174 -11.17 -11.88 -5.05
CA ILE A 174 -10.76 -12.19 -6.42
C ILE A 174 -9.38 -11.63 -6.66
N LEU A 175 -8.42 -12.50 -6.96
CA LEU A 175 -7.11 -12.13 -7.46
C LEU A 175 -7.18 -11.86 -8.96
N LEU A 176 -6.57 -10.77 -9.40
CA LEU A 176 -6.22 -10.45 -10.78
C LEU A 176 -4.70 -10.51 -10.90
N LEU A 177 -4.20 -11.31 -11.84
CA LEU A 177 -2.76 -11.43 -12.13
C LEU A 177 -2.47 -10.97 -13.55
N ARG A 178 -1.42 -10.16 -13.69
CA ARG A 178 -0.82 -9.90 -14.99
C ARG A 178 -0.18 -11.20 -15.48
N GLU A 179 -0.62 -11.73 -16.61
CA GLU A 179 0.09 -12.83 -17.25
C GLU A 179 1.43 -12.32 -17.77
N THR A 180 2.50 -13.01 -17.40
CA THR A 180 3.82 -12.71 -17.96
C THR A 180 3.83 -13.32 -19.36
N GLN A 181 3.90 -12.50 -20.41
CA GLN A 181 4.21 -13.02 -21.75
C GLN A 181 5.59 -13.67 -21.64
N SER A 182 5.62 -14.98 -21.87
CA SER A 182 6.86 -15.76 -22.00
C SER A 182 7.62 -15.36 -23.25
#